data_AF-L7JZK7-F1
#
_entry.id   AF-L7JZK7-F1
#
_cell.length_a   1.000
_cell.length_b   1.000
_cell.length_c   1.000
_cell.angle_alpha   90.00
_cell.angle_beta   90.00
_cell.angle_gamma   90.00
#
_symmetry.space_group_name_H-M   'P 1'
#
loop_
_entity.id
_entity.type
_entity.pdbx_description
1 polymer ?
#
loop_
_entity_poly.entity_id
_entity_poly.type
_entity_poly.pdbx_seq_one_letter_code
_entity_poly.pdbx_strand_id
1 'polypeptide(L)'
;MGNDPADSFLDEKNKFRYSPAYTALSVFLGDINENIRERSYKQDPQNFVILLLNKIDDKIQNTPLNTGPQRFANCAVAEVYEFIESVPLDFGEFTKVSEDDRHILHVYLDQSFGSKHRFDYGTGHELFFLSFLYVCNQLGILSIYDMEEVFQRYFQVVRNLIYRFNLEPAGSHGPWVIDDYHFMPFLFGSAQLIDTKLTFTDLFKKENAHLLYSEAVLFCIKHKCRFVKTDFKKHSAALYSIKDIDWKSINERIMEMIEEEVMGRDVVTQHFIYSKYLKALNK
;
A
#
# COMPACT_ATOMS: atom_id res chain seq x y z
N MET A 1 -21.81 -33.88 -10.40
CA MET A 1 -20.68 -33.55 -11.30
C MET A 1 -19.52 -33.23 -10.38
N GLY A 2 -18.65 -34.20 -10.16
CA GLY A 2 -17.47 -34.02 -9.30
C GLY A 2 -16.36 -33.40 -10.13
N ASN A 3 -15.76 -32.31 -9.65
CA ASN A 3 -14.54 -31.78 -10.23
C ASN A 3 -13.45 -32.85 -10.12
N ASP A 4 -12.82 -33.17 -11.24
CA ASP A 4 -11.69 -34.08 -11.31
C ASP A 4 -10.53 -33.44 -10.50
N PRO A 5 -9.88 -34.15 -9.55
CA PRO A 5 -8.76 -33.60 -8.81
C PRO A 5 -7.66 -33.03 -9.73
N ALA A 6 -7.50 -33.55 -10.95
CA ALA A 6 -6.55 -33.03 -11.94
C ALA A 6 -6.81 -31.56 -12.34
N ASP A 7 -8.06 -31.11 -12.40
CA ASP A 7 -8.41 -29.71 -12.73
C ASP A 7 -8.07 -28.76 -11.58
N SER A 8 -8.21 -29.20 -10.32
CA SER A 8 -7.82 -28.38 -9.16
C SER A 8 -6.30 -28.16 -9.07
N PHE A 9 -5.50 -29.17 -9.45
CA PHE A 9 -4.04 -29.06 -9.50
C PHE A 9 -3.54 -28.22 -10.70
N LEU A 10 -4.29 -28.16 -11.80
CA LEU A 10 -3.99 -27.27 -12.94
C LEU A 10 -4.32 -25.81 -12.62
N ASP A 11 -5.36 -25.55 -11.83
CA ASP A 11 -5.74 -24.21 -11.39
C ASP A 11 -4.77 -23.65 -10.33
N GLU A 12 -4.26 -24.51 -9.43
CA GLU A 12 -3.19 -24.13 -8.50
C GLU A 12 -1.90 -23.66 -9.19
N LYS A 13 -1.55 -24.25 -10.34
CA LYS A 13 -0.35 -23.90 -11.11
C LYS A 13 -0.41 -22.56 -11.85
N ASN A 14 -1.57 -21.88 -11.88
CA ASN A 14 -1.69 -20.54 -12.45
C ASN A 14 -1.83 -19.44 -11.39
N LYS A 15 -1.74 -19.78 -10.10
CA LYS A 15 -1.89 -18.82 -9.01
C LYS A 15 -0.71 -17.88 -8.95
N PHE A 16 -1.01 -16.62 -8.64
CA PHE A 16 0.00 -15.57 -8.45
C PHE A 16 1.11 -15.99 -7.47
N ARG A 17 0.76 -16.69 -6.38
CA ARG A 17 1.70 -17.20 -5.36
C ARG A 17 2.88 -18.01 -5.92
N TYR A 18 2.71 -18.66 -7.07
CA TYR A 18 3.77 -19.46 -7.68
C TYR A 18 4.49 -18.75 -8.83
N SER A 19 4.14 -17.49 -9.10
CA SER A 19 4.68 -16.73 -10.22
C SER A 19 6.06 -16.14 -9.96
N PRO A 20 6.87 -15.92 -11.02
CA PRO A 20 8.04 -15.06 -10.93
C PRO A 20 7.72 -13.66 -10.38
N ALA A 21 6.54 -13.11 -10.69
CA ALA A 21 6.08 -11.83 -10.14
C ALA A 21 5.98 -11.85 -8.61
N TYR A 22 5.39 -12.90 -8.03
CA TYR A 22 5.34 -13.07 -6.57
C TYR A 22 6.74 -13.07 -5.98
N THR A 23 7.65 -13.90 -6.54
CA THR A 23 9.02 -14.00 -6.03
C THR A 23 9.74 -12.66 -6.10
N ALA A 24 9.63 -11.95 -7.22
CA ALA A 24 10.24 -10.64 -7.41
C ALA A 24 9.72 -9.60 -6.41
N LEU A 25 8.41 -9.56 -6.18
CA LEU A 25 7.80 -8.62 -5.25
C LEU A 25 8.10 -8.96 -3.79
N SER A 26 8.14 -10.25 -3.42
CA SER A 26 8.53 -10.67 -2.06
C SER A 26 9.97 -10.30 -1.74
N VAL A 27 10.90 -10.55 -2.68
CA VAL A 27 12.32 -10.16 -2.53
C VAL A 27 12.42 -8.64 -2.42
N PHE A 28 11.77 -7.90 -3.31
CA PHE A 28 11.81 -6.44 -3.28
C PHE A 28 11.22 -5.86 -1.99
N LEU A 29 10.11 -6.41 -1.49
CA LEU A 29 9.52 -6.01 -0.21
C LEU A 29 10.49 -6.24 0.96
N GLY A 30 11.16 -7.39 0.99
CA GLY A 30 12.21 -7.72 1.96
C GLY A 30 13.40 -6.76 1.89
N ASP A 31 13.88 -6.46 0.68
CA ASP A 31 14.99 -5.52 0.47
C ASP A 31 14.64 -4.11 0.97
N ILE A 32 13.40 -3.65 0.76
CA ILE A 32 12.93 -2.36 1.27
C ILE A 32 12.90 -2.38 2.80
N ASN A 33 12.34 -3.45 3.39
CA ASN A 33 12.21 -3.59 4.84
C ASN A 33 13.58 -3.56 5.54
N GLU A 34 14.56 -4.32 5.04
CA GLU A 34 15.92 -4.30 5.58
C GLU A 34 16.62 -2.95 5.31
N ASN A 35 16.41 -2.31 4.16
CA ASN A 35 16.99 -1.01 3.87
C ASN A 35 16.52 0.08 4.85
N ILE A 36 15.23 0.08 5.19
CA ILE A 36 14.64 1.02 6.16
C ILE A 36 15.22 0.78 7.56
N ARG A 37 15.41 -0.50 7.94
CA ARG A 37 16.02 -0.87 9.21
C ARG A 37 17.48 -0.40 9.34
N GLU A 38 18.28 -0.55 8.28
CA GLU A 38 19.73 -0.27 8.32
C GLU A 38 20.08 1.23 8.24
N ARG A 39 19.13 2.10 7.88
CA ARG A 39 19.43 3.47 7.52
C ARG A 39 19.49 4.45 8.70
N SER A 40 20.52 5.29 8.66
CA SER A 40 20.49 6.63 9.27
C SER A 40 20.01 7.64 8.23
N TYR A 41 18.92 8.34 8.54
CA TYR A 41 18.28 9.44 7.81
C TYR A 41 19.18 10.14 6.76
N LYS A 42 18.73 10.16 5.49
CA LYS A 42 19.29 11.04 4.45
C LYS A 42 18.25 12.09 4.06
N GLN A 43 18.75 13.16 3.45
CA GLN A 43 17.99 14.35 3.11
C GLN A 43 17.25 14.16 1.79
N ASP A 44 15.95 14.47 1.85
CA ASP A 44 14.90 14.58 0.82
C ASP A 44 15.40 14.73 -0.64
N PRO A 45 15.50 13.64 -1.41
CA PRO A 45 15.51 13.71 -2.85
C PRO A 45 14.06 13.91 -3.32
N GLN A 46 13.72 15.14 -3.72
CA GLN A 46 12.47 15.45 -4.40
C GLN A 46 12.41 14.72 -5.76
N ASN A 47 12.12 13.42 -5.73
CA ASN A 47 12.05 12.55 -6.89
C ASN A 47 10.71 12.68 -7.61
N PHE A 48 10.64 12.20 -8.85
CA PHE A 48 9.47 12.38 -9.70
C PHE A 48 8.20 11.74 -9.09
N VAL A 49 8.31 10.64 -8.33
CA VAL A 49 7.17 10.00 -7.69
C VAL A 49 6.62 10.87 -6.57
N ILE A 50 7.48 11.49 -5.74
CA ILE A 50 7.03 12.45 -4.73
C ILE A 50 6.32 13.63 -5.38
N LEU A 51 6.85 14.17 -6.48
CA LEU A 51 6.20 15.25 -7.25
C LEU A 51 4.84 14.81 -7.82
N LEU A 52 4.75 13.60 -8.33
CA LEU A 52 3.50 13.01 -8.83
C LEU A 52 2.47 12.85 -7.69
N LEU A 53 2.89 12.29 -6.55
CA LEU A 53 2.05 12.13 -5.36
C LEU A 53 1.54 13.47 -4.84
N ASN A 54 2.38 14.53 -4.88
CA ASN A 54 1.96 15.88 -4.54
C ASN A 54 0.86 16.40 -5.48
N LYS A 55 0.99 16.20 -6.80
CA LYS A 55 -0.05 16.57 -7.76
C LYS A 55 -1.37 15.82 -7.53
N ILE A 56 -1.29 14.53 -7.18
CA ILE A 56 -2.47 13.71 -6.86
C ILE A 56 -3.14 14.21 -5.58
N ASP A 57 -2.36 14.51 -4.53
CA ASP A 57 -2.89 15.07 -3.28
C ASP A 57 -3.52 16.45 -3.50
N ASP A 58 -2.89 17.31 -4.30
CA ASP A 58 -3.45 18.60 -4.69
C ASP A 58 -4.80 18.42 -5.39
N LYS A 59 -4.91 17.44 -6.30
CA LYS A 59 -6.20 17.10 -6.93
C LYS A 59 -7.22 16.62 -5.88
N ILE A 60 -6.82 15.74 -4.96
CA ILE A 60 -7.68 15.28 -3.85
C ILE A 60 -8.21 16.48 -3.05
N GLN A 61 -7.34 17.38 -2.58
CA GLN A 61 -7.73 18.51 -1.74
C GLN A 61 -8.62 19.52 -2.47
N ASN A 62 -8.42 19.70 -3.78
CA ASN A 62 -9.15 20.68 -4.58
C ASN A 62 -10.41 20.13 -5.25
N THR A 63 -10.63 18.81 -5.31
CA THR A 63 -11.88 18.23 -5.82
C THR A 63 -13.04 18.54 -4.86
N PRO A 64 -14.08 19.27 -5.30
CA PRO A 64 -15.24 19.58 -4.49
C PRO A 64 -16.01 18.31 -4.10
N LEU A 65 -16.43 18.21 -2.84
CA LEU A 65 -17.28 17.10 -2.41
C LEU A 65 -18.69 17.28 -2.97
N ASN A 66 -19.29 16.18 -3.42
CA ASN A 66 -20.71 16.18 -3.76
C ASN A 66 -21.55 16.37 -2.48
N THR A 67 -22.46 17.33 -2.49
CA THR A 67 -23.27 17.76 -1.33
C THR A 67 -24.62 17.05 -1.21
N GLY A 68 -24.97 16.20 -2.19
CA GLY A 68 -26.17 15.38 -2.14
C GLY A 68 -26.12 14.35 -0.99
N PRO A 69 -27.27 13.79 -0.59
CA PRO A 69 -27.31 12.73 0.42
C PRO A 69 -26.56 11.50 -0.08
N GLN A 70 -25.54 11.08 0.67
CA GLN A 70 -24.75 9.88 0.37
C GLN A 70 -24.57 9.05 1.63
N ARG A 71 -24.79 7.73 1.50
CA ARG A 71 -24.64 6.78 2.61
C ARG A 71 -23.23 6.19 2.69
N PHE A 72 -22.53 6.14 1.56
CA PHE A 72 -21.24 5.47 1.38
C PHE A 72 -20.17 6.48 0.93
N ALA A 73 -19.18 6.04 0.16
CA ALA A 73 -18.14 6.90 -0.39
C ALA A 73 -18.71 8.09 -1.18
N ASN A 74 -18.04 9.24 -1.09
CA ASN A 74 -18.38 10.44 -1.83
C ASN A 74 -18.01 10.26 -3.31
N CYS A 75 -19.01 10.24 -4.19
CA CYS A 75 -18.81 9.96 -5.61
C CYS A 75 -17.91 10.96 -6.37
N ALA A 76 -17.61 12.14 -5.78
CA ALA A 76 -16.67 13.08 -6.36
C ALA A 76 -15.24 12.52 -6.48
N VAL A 77 -14.93 11.41 -5.79
CA VAL A 77 -13.66 10.68 -5.97
C VAL A 77 -13.43 10.23 -7.42
N ALA A 78 -14.49 10.04 -8.21
CA ALA A 78 -14.38 9.69 -9.62
C ALA A 78 -13.52 10.70 -10.40
N GLU A 79 -13.59 12.00 -10.08
CA GLU A 79 -12.75 13.02 -10.71
C GLU A 79 -11.26 12.88 -10.37
N VAL A 80 -10.94 12.33 -9.20
CA VAL A 80 -9.55 12.06 -8.81
C VAL A 80 -9.04 10.86 -9.58
N TYR A 81 -9.85 9.81 -9.73
CA TYR A 81 -9.48 8.65 -10.54
C TYR A 81 -9.29 9.01 -12.01
N GLU A 82 -10.18 9.82 -12.60
CA GLU A 82 -10.00 10.32 -13.98
C GLU A 82 -8.72 11.15 -14.15
N PHE A 83 -8.33 11.91 -13.13
CA PHE A 83 -7.05 12.61 -13.14
C PHE A 83 -5.86 11.64 -13.09
N ILE A 84 -5.89 10.63 -12.22
CA ILE A 84 -4.84 9.61 -12.13
C ILE A 84 -4.74 8.83 -13.46
N GLU A 85 -5.87 8.47 -14.08
CA GLU A 85 -5.94 7.78 -15.37
C GLU A 85 -5.34 8.58 -16.55
N SER A 86 -5.16 9.89 -16.39
CA SER A 86 -4.66 10.78 -17.45
C SER A 86 -3.37 11.51 -17.07
N VAL A 87 -2.82 11.26 -15.88
CA VAL A 87 -1.66 11.99 -15.39
C VAL A 87 -0.41 11.59 -16.18
N PRO A 88 0.30 12.54 -16.80
CA PRO A 88 1.52 12.21 -17.51
C PRO A 88 2.61 11.77 -16.52
N LEU A 89 3.22 10.62 -16.81
CA LEU A 89 4.42 10.17 -16.13
C LEU A 89 5.64 10.88 -16.71
N ASP A 90 5.92 12.07 -16.18
CA ASP A 90 7.10 12.86 -16.53
C ASP A 90 8.28 12.45 -15.64
N PHE A 91 9.22 11.70 -16.23
CA PHE A 91 10.43 11.25 -15.54
C PHE A 91 11.57 12.27 -15.64
N GLY A 92 11.32 13.50 -16.09
CA GLY A 92 12.34 14.54 -16.22
C GLY A 92 13.47 14.12 -17.16
N GLU A 93 14.71 14.12 -16.68
CA GLU A 93 15.90 13.80 -17.48
C GLU A 93 16.04 12.30 -17.81
N PHE A 94 15.22 11.43 -17.24
CA PHE A 94 15.22 10.00 -17.55
C PHE A 94 14.60 9.74 -18.93
N THR A 95 15.46 9.76 -19.95
CA THR A 95 15.07 9.58 -21.36
C THR A 95 15.01 8.13 -21.82
N LYS A 96 15.43 7.17 -21.00
CA LYS A 96 15.53 5.74 -21.36
C LYS A 96 14.22 4.94 -21.23
N VAL A 97 13.14 5.57 -20.77
CA VAL A 97 11.86 4.89 -20.55
C VAL A 97 11.10 4.76 -21.86
N SER A 98 10.93 3.53 -22.35
CA SER A 98 10.17 3.26 -23.59
C SER A 98 8.67 3.47 -23.41
N GLU A 99 7.91 3.67 -24.49
CA GLU A 99 6.44 3.80 -24.42
C GLU A 99 5.76 2.58 -23.78
N ASP A 100 6.31 1.38 -23.99
CA ASP A 100 5.84 0.15 -23.34
C ASP A 100 6.09 0.18 -21.83
N ASP A 101 7.25 0.67 -21.38
CA ASP A 101 7.53 0.87 -19.95
C ASP A 101 6.60 1.91 -19.32
N ARG A 102 6.32 3.00 -20.04
CA ARG A 102 5.37 4.04 -19.62
C ARG A 102 3.99 3.46 -19.43
N HIS A 103 3.53 2.65 -20.37
CA HIS A 103 2.23 2.00 -20.29
C HIS A 103 2.14 1.06 -19.09
N ILE A 104 3.16 0.22 -18.86
CA ILE A 104 3.21 -0.67 -17.69
C ILE A 104 3.15 0.11 -16.37
N LEU A 105 3.97 1.17 -16.24
CA LEU A 105 3.97 2.02 -15.06
C LEU A 105 2.61 2.69 -14.83
N HIS A 106 1.98 3.20 -15.89
CA HIS A 106 0.68 3.83 -15.79
C HIS A 106 -0.41 2.85 -15.34
N VAL A 107 -0.38 1.61 -15.85
CA VAL A 107 -1.35 0.57 -15.46
C VAL A 107 -1.22 0.23 -13.97
N TYR A 108 -0.01 0.10 -13.44
CA TYR A 108 0.18 -0.12 -12.00
C TYR A 108 -0.19 1.10 -11.16
N LEU A 109 0.17 2.31 -11.60
CA LEU A 109 -0.20 3.55 -10.91
C LEU A 109 -1.71 3.71 -10.80
N ASP A 110 -2.44 3.50 -11.89
CA ASP A 110 -3.90 3.60 -11.94
C ASP A 110 -4.58 2.69 -10.90
N GLN A 111 -4.08 1.46 -10.75
CA GLN A 111 -4.60 0.51 -9.78
C GLN A 111 -4.12 0.76 -8.34
N SER A 112 -3.26 1.75 -8.08
CA SER A 112 -2.62 1.97 -6.78
C SER A 112 -3.46 2.77 -5.78
N PHE A 113 -4.55 3.43 -6.20
CA PHE A 113 -5.27 4.41 -5.35
C PHE A 113 -6.70 4.01 -4.99
N GLY A 114 -7.14 2.80 -5.37
CA GLY A 114 -8.50 2.32 -5.09
C GLY A 114 -9.26 1.96 -6.35
N SER A 115 -10.52 1.56 -6.20
CA SER A 115 -11.39 1.23 -7.33
C SER A 115 -12.28 2.39 -7.73
N LYS A 116 -12.22 2.80 -9.01
CA LYS A 116 -13.16 3.76 -9.61
C LYS A 116 -14.61 3.28 -9.65
N HIS A 117 -14.84 1.97 -9.65
CA HIS A 117 -16.19 1.40 -9.71
C HIS A 117 -16.79 1.14 -8.34
N ARG A 118 -15.98 0.67 -7.40
CA ARG A 118 -16.44 0.30 -6.05
C ARG A 118 -16.25 1.41 -5.02
N PHE A 119 -15.41 2.41 -5.32
CA PHE A 119 -15.01 3.46 -4.39
C PHE A 119 -14.45 2.90 -3.07
N ASP A 120 -13.69 1.82 -3.20
CA ASP A 120 -12.99 1.15 -2.11
C ASP A 120 -11.47 1.26 -2.28
N TYR A 121 -10.75 1.05 -1.18
CA TYR A 121 -9.30 0.95 -1.13
C TYR A 121 -8.89 -0.16 -0.16
N GLY A 122 -7.76 -0.83 -0.42
CA GLY A 122 -7.23 -1.86 0.46
C GLY A 122 -5.88 -2.38 -0.02
N THR A 123 -5.45 -3.47 0.58
CA THR A 123 -4.07 -4.02 0.48
C THR A 123 -3.69 -4.48 -0.93
N GLY A 124 -4.65 -4.85 -1.77
CA GLY A 124 -4.41 -5.10 -3.20
C GLY A 124 -3.94 -3.87 -3.96
N HIS A 125 -4.43 -2.68 -3.59
CA HIS A 125 -3.99 -1.41 -4.17
C HIS A 125 -2.58 -1.02 -3.66
N GLU A 126 -2.24 -1.33 -2.40
CA GLU A 126 -0.86 -1.23 -1.91
C GLU A 126 0.10 -2.12 -2.71
N LEU A 127 -0.32 -3.35 -3.04
CA LEU A 127 0.47 -4.28 -3.86
C LEU A 127 0.70 -3.74 -5.29
N PHE A 128 -0.28 -3.06 -5.87
CA PHE A 128 -0.09 -2.38 -7.16
C PHE A 128 0.89 -1.22 -7.06
N PHE A 129 0.90 -0.46 -5.96
CA PHE A 129 1.89 0.59 -5.75
C PHE A 129 3.30 0.01 -5.57
N LEU A 130 3.44 -1.09 -4.82
CA LEU A 130 4.71 -1.83 -4.74
C LEU A 130 5.18 -2.30 -6.13
N SER A 131 4.25 -2.75 -6.98
CA SER A 131 4.55 -3.15 -8.36
C SER A 131 5.02 -1.99 -9.23
N PHE A 132 4.38 -0.82 -9.09
CA PHE A 132 4.82 0.42 -9.74
C PHE A 132 6.25 0.81 -9.32
N LEU A 133 6.55 0.75 -8.02
CA LEU A 133 7.89 1.07 -7.49
C LEU A 133 8.94 0.03 -7.89
N TYR A 134 8.56 -1.25 -7.96
CA TYR A 134 9.43 -2.31 -8.47
C TYR A 134 9.88 -2.00 -9.89
N VAL A 135 8.95 -1.65 -10.78
CA VAL A 135 9.30 -1.29 -12.17
C VAL A 135 10.14 -0.01 -12.22
N CYS A 136 9.84 1.00 -11.41
CA CYS A 136 10.69 2.20 -11.28
C CYS A 136 12.12 1.83 -10.88
N ASN A 137 12.29 0.85 -9.98
CA ASN A 137 13.59 0.38 -9.54
C ASN A 137 14.33 -0.42 -10.61
N GLN A 138 13.64 -1.32 -11.32
CA GLN A 138 14.22 -2.07 -12.44
C GLN A 138 14.70 -1.17 -13.58
N LEU A 139 14.02 -0.04 -13.80
CA LEU A 139 14.39 0.98 -14.78
C LEU A 139 15.46 1.96 -14.28
N GLY A 140 15.87 1.88 -13.01
CA GLY A 140 16.81 2.79 -12.39
C GLY A 140 16.29 4.22 -12.21
N ILE A 141 14.97 4.42 -12.25
CA ILE A 141 14.32 5.72 -12.01
C ILE A 141 14.32 6.03 -10.50
N LEU A 142 14.11 4.99 -9.69
CA LEU A 142 14.25 5.04 -8.24
C LEU A 142 15.26 3.99 -7.78
N SER A 143 15.96 4.30 -6.71
CA SER A 143 16.79 3.36 -5.98
C SER A 143 16.05 2.83 -4.75
N ILE A 144 16.51 1.71 -4.19
CA ILE A 144 15.94 1.13 -2.95
C ILE A 144 15.93 2.15 -1.79
N TYR A 145 16.88 3.07 -1.85
CA TYR A 145 17.11 4.15 -0.94
C TYR A 145 16.07 5.27 -0.97
N ASP A 146 15.22 5.35 -1.99
CA ASP A 146 14.16 6.35 -2.09
C ASP A 146 12.81 5.84 -1.52
N MET A 147 12.74 4.54 -1.19
CA MET A 147 11.48 3.84 -0.95
C MET A 147 10.76 4.30 0.32
N GLU A 148 11.49 4.58 1.39
CA GLU A 148 10.92 5.03 2.66
C GLU A 148 10.12 6.34 2.49
N GLU A 149 10.74 7.35 1.88
CA GLU A 149 10.17 8.68 1.67
C GLU A 149 9.00 8.62 0.68
N VAL A 150 9.13 7.82 -0.38
CA VAL A 150 8.06 7.59 -1.36
C VAL A 150 6.86 6.90 -0.72
N PHE A 151 7.06 5.85 0.08
CA PHE A 151 5.98 5.18 0.78
C PHE A 151 5.34 6.07 1.85
N GLN A 152 6.15 6.80 2.63
CA GLN A 152 5.64 7.78 3.59
C GLN A 152 4.70 8.77 2.91
N ARG A 153 5.13 9.33 1.79
CA ARG A 153 4.28 10.25 1.03
C ARG A 153 3.03 9.57 0.47
N TYR A 154 3.18 8.39 -0.14
CA TYR A 154 2.06 7.63 -0.71
C TYR A 154 0.98 7.35 0.34
N PHE A 155 1.35 6.87 1.52
CA PHE A 155 0.37 6.59 2.56
C PHE A 155 -0.33 7.86 3.06
N GLN A 156 0.36 9.00 3.11
CA GLN A 156 -0.29 10.28 3.42
C GLN A 156 -1.33 10.66 2.36
N VAL A 157 -1.02 10.51 1.07
CA VAL A 157 -1.95 10.76 -0.04
C VAL A 157 -3.17 9.84 0.06
N VAL A 158 -2.95 8.54 0.26
CA VAL A 158 -4.04 7.55 0.36
C VAL A 158 -4.92 7.81 1.57
N ARG A 159 -4.35 8.12 2.74
CA ARG A 159 -5.13 8.48 3.93
C ARG A 159 -5.97 9.73 3.71
N ASN A 160 -5.45 10.73 2.98
CA ASN A 160 -6.22 11.90 2.58
C ASN A 160 -7.37 11.53 1.64
N LEU A 161 -7.14 10.66 0.67
CA LEU A 161 -8.15 10.14 -0.24
C LEU A 161 -9.28 9.41 0.54
N ILE A 162 -8.92 8.43 1.36
CA ILE A 162 -9.85 7.65 2.18
C ILE A 162 -10.66 8.57 3.09
N TYR A 163 -10.00 9.47 3.82
CA TYR A 163 -10.68 10.33 4.77
C TYR A 163 -11.60 11.36 4.08
N ARG A 164 -11.13 11.99 3.00
CA ARG A 164 -11.86 13.03 2.29
C ARG A 164 -13.12 12.49 1.62
N PHE A 165 -12.99 11.37 0.92
CA PHE A 165 -14.10 10.77 0.17
C PHE A 165 -14.80 9.63 0.90
N ASN A 166 -14.42 9.32 2.15
CA ASN A 166 -15.03 8.26 2.95
C ASN A 166 -15.04 6.90 2.23
N LEU A 167 -13.89 6.53 1.65
CA LEU A 167 -13.77 5.28 0.89
C LEU A 167 -14.01 4.06 1.79
N GLU A 168 -14.63 3.04 1.24
CA GLU A 168 -14.85 1.78 1.94
C GLU A 168 -13.56 0.92 1.94
N PRO A 169 -13.32 0.11 2.99
CA PRO A 169 -12.29 -0.91 2.93
C PRO A 169 -12.59 -1.93 1.83
N ALA A 170 -11.60 -2.22 0.99
CA ALA A 170 -11.69 -3.25 -0.03
C ALA A 170 -11.43 -4.63 0.61
N GLY A 171 -12.38 -5.55 0.43
CA GLY A 171 -12.32 -6.90 0.98
C GLY A 171 -12.97 -7.03 2.36
N SER A 172 -13.25 -8.28 2.74
CA SER A 172 -13.82 -8.62 4.04
C SER A 172 -12.73 -9.13 4.97
N HIS A 173 -12.17 -8.22 5.76
CA HIS A 173 -11.26 -8.60 6.84
C HIS A 173 -12.06 -8.79 8.14
N GLY A 174 -11.84 -9.93 8.80
CA GLY A 174 -12.44 -10.20 10.10
C GLY A 174 -11.91 -9.23 11.18
N PRO A 175 -12.42 -9.29 12.41
CA PRO A 175 -12.02 -8.40 13.52
C PRO A 175 -10.55 -8.56 13.96
N TRP A 176 -9.80 -9.48 13.34
CA TRP A 176 -8.43 -9.84 13.67
C TRP A 176 -7.38 -9.30 12.69
N VAL A 177 -7.77 -8.47 11.72
CA VAL A 177 -6.83 -7.74 10.88
C VAL A 177 -6.22 -6.55 11.64
N ILE A 178 -4.97 -6.22 11.34
CA ILE A 178 -4.27 -5.11 12.02
C ILE A 178 -4.83 -3.74 11.64
N ASP A 179 -5.30 -3.58 10.40
CA ASP A 179 -5.99 -2.39 9.88
C ASP A 179 -6.94 -2.76 8.72
N ASP A 180 -7.93 -1.91 8.46
CA ASP A 180 -8.92 -2.14 7.40
C ASP A 180 -8.34 -1.95 5.99
N TYR A 181 -7.33 -1.09 5.83
CA TYR A 181 -6.84 -0.64 4.53
C TYR A 181 -5.39 -1.06 4.26
N HIS A 182 -4.58 -1.20 5.30
CA HIS A 182 -3.12 -1.18 5.17
C HIS A 182 -2.41 -2.33 5.89
N PHE A 183 -1.36 -2.86 5.26
CA PHE A 183 -0.31 -3.66 5.94
C PHE A 183 1.07 -2.99 5.87
N MET A 184 1.46 -2.51 4.69
CA MET A 184 2.83 -2.02 4.43
C MET A 184 3.31 -0.87 5.34
N PRO A 185 2.50 0.12 5.79
CA PRO A 185 3.00 1.15 6.70
C PRO A 185 3.34 0.58 8.08
N PHE A 186 2.70 -0.51 8.52
CA PHE A 186 3.05 -1.20 9.76
C PHE A 186 4.31 -2.05 9.58
N LEU A 187 4.52 -2.67 8.41
CA LEU A 187 5.76 -3.39 8.10
C LEU A 187 6.95 -2.43 8.15
N PHE A 188 6.96 -1.42 7.28
CA PHE A 188 8.08 -0.48 7.19
C PHE A 188 8.23 0.35 8.46
N GLY A 189 7.13 0.72 9.10
CA GLY A 189 7.16 1.42 10.37
C GLY A 189 7.71 0.59 11.53
N SER A 190 7.48 -0.72 11.56
CA SER A 190 8.09 -1.57 12.58
C SER A 190 9.58 -1.77 12.30
N ALA A 191 10.01 -1.82 11.04
CA ALA A 191 11.43 -1.82 10.67
C ALA A 191 12.16 -0.56 11.18
N GLN A 192 11.56 0.63 11.07
CA GLN A 192 12.09 1.88 11.65
C GLN A 192 12.30 1.81 13.18
N LEU A 193 11.58 0.90 13.86
CA LEU A 193 11.55 0.81 15.31
C LEU A 193 12.40 -0.33 15.88
N ILE A 194 12.87 -1.25 15.04
CA ILE A 194 13.79 -2.32 15.43
C ILE A 194 15.05 -1.71 16.06
N ASP A 195 15.55 -2.35 17.13
CA ASP A 195 16.72 -1.91 17.91
C ASP A 195 16.56 -0.53 18.62
N THR A 196 15.38 0.08 18.58
CA THR A 196 15.04 1.28 19.37
C THR A 196 14.49 0.90 20.76
N LYS A 197 14.44 1.89 21.67
CA LYS A 197 13.78 1.77 22.99
C LYS A 197 12.35 2.33 23.01
N LEU A 198 11.83 2.75 21.87
CA LEU A 198 10.50 3.32 21.78
C LEU A 198 9.46 2.23 22.08
N THR A 199 8.46 2.56 22.88
CA THR A 199 7.33 1.70 23.17
C THR A 199 6.12 2.13 22.37
N PHE A 200 5.06 1.32 22.35
CA PHE A 200 3.80 1.71 21.71
C PHE A 200 3.24 3.05 22.20
N THR A 201 3.43 3.39 23.50
CA THR A 201 2.99 4.68 24.03
C THR A 201 3.82 5.85 23.50
N ASP A 202 5.09 5.61 23.19
CA ASP A 202 5.98 6.65 22.66
C ASP A 202 5.59 7.08 21.23
N LEU A 203 4.86 6.24 20.49
CA LEU A 203 4.35 6.56 19.15
C LEU A 203 3.44 7.81 19.15
N PHE A 204 2.76 8.09 20.27
CA PHE A 204 1.86 9.23 20.41
C PHE A 204 2.57 10.54 20.77
N LYS A 205 3.89 10.50 21.00
CA LYS A 205 4.68 11.71 21.26
C LYS A 205 4.91 12.48 19.95
N LYS A 206 4.90 13.81 20.04
CA LYS A 206 4.97 14.69 18.87
C LYS A 206 6.23 14.46 18.04
N GLU A 207 7.36 14.20 18.69
CA GLU A 207 8.63 13.90 18.06
C GLU A 207 8.62 12.61 17.23
N ASN A 208 7.75 11.65 17.53
CA ASN A 208 7.67 10.35 16.86
C ASN A 208 6.51 10.26 15.85
N ALA A 209 5.72 11.33 15.72
CA ALA A 209 4.53 11.35 14.86
C ALA A 209 4.85 11.22 13.36
N HIS A 210 6.11 11.39 12.97
CA HIS A 210 6.61 11.26 11.61
C HIS A 210 7.00 9.83 11.23
N LEU A 211 7.03 8.89 12.19
CA LEU A 211 7.34 7.48 11.91
C LEU A 211 6.13 6.83 11.22
N LEU A 212 6.38 5.95 10.25
CA LEU A 212 5.35 5.28 9.47
C LEU A 212 4.35 4.53 10.36
N TYR A 213 4.87 3.84 11.40
CA TYR A 213 4.03 3.11 12.34
C TYR A 213 3.14 4.05 13.17
N SER A 214 3.70 5.17 13.64
CA SER A 214 2.97 6.19 14.39
C SER A 214 1.85 6.80 13.53
N GLU A 215 2.16 7.19 12.29
CA GLU A 215 1.18 7.73 11.35
C GLU A 215 0.04 6.72 11.08
N ALA A 216 0.37 5.44 10.91
CA ALA A 216 -0.60 4.38 10.67
C ALA A 216 -1.53 4.16 11.88
N VAL A 217 -0.99 4.06 13.10
CA VAL A 217 -1.79 3.91 14.33
C VAL A 217 -2.69 5.13 14.54
N LEU A 218 -2.16 6.34 14.36
CA LEU A 218 -2.94 7.58 14.50
C LEU A 218 -4.06 7.66 13.47
N PHE A 219 -3.82 7.22 12.23
CA PHE A 219 -4.87 7.11 11.22
C PHE A 219 -5.97 6.14 11.64
N CYS A 220 -5.63 4.94 12.11
CA CYS A 220 -6.62 3.96 12.58
C CYS A 220 -7.54 4.57 13.65
N ILE A 221 -6.95 5.20 14.67
CA ILE A 221 -7.69 5.83 15.76
C ILE A 221 -8.59 6.94 15.22
N LYS A 222 -8.05 7.85 14.41
CA LYS A 222 -8.79 8.99 13.86
C LYS A 222 -9.96 8.54 12.98
N HIS A 223 -9.73 7.55 12.11
CA HIS A 223 -10.73 7.06 11.16
C HIS A 223 -11.83 6.27 11.88
N LYS A 224 -11.48 5.31 12.74
CA LYS A 224 -12.45 4.50 13.49
C LYS A 224 -13.26 5.32 14.49
N CYS A 225 -12.69 6.37 15.06
CA CYS A 225 -13.39 7.29 15.97
C CYS A 225 -14.05 8.49 15.28
N ARG A 226 -14.10 8.54 13.94
CA ARG A 226 -14.64 9.68 13.17
C ARG A 226 -16.09 9.99 13.51
N PHE A 227 -16.92 8.95 13.63
CA PHE A 227 -18.36 9.08 13.87
C PHE A 227 -18.77 8.68 15.29
N VAL A 228 -18.12 7.67 15.86
CA VAL A 228 -18.39 7.18 17.22
C VAL A 228 -17.06 6.95 17.93
N LYS A 229 -16.86 7.64 19.06
CA LYS A 229 -15.69 7.40 19.90
C LYS A 229 -15.78 6.03 20.56
N THR A 230 -14.73 5.24 20.44
CA THR A 230 -14.61 3.94 21.11
C THR A 230 -13.16 3.67 21.48
N ASP A 231 -12.94 2.70 22.37
CA ASP A 231 -11.62 2.34 22.85
C ASP A 231 -10.80 1.69 21.73
N PHE A 232 -9.51 2.03 21.64
CA PHE A 232 -8.56 1.44 20.69
C PHE A 232 -8.57 -0.10 20.76
N LYS A 233 -8.65 -0.67 21.96
CA LYS A 233 -8.76 -2.13 22.14
C LYS A 233 -10.01 -2.73 21.48
N LYS A 234 -11.10 -1.97 21.37
CA LYS A 234 -12.37 -2.45 20.82
C LYS A 234 -12.40 -2.38 19.29
N HIS A 235 -11.89 -1.29 18.71
CA HIS A 235 -11.96 -1.09 17.26
C HIS A 235 -10.74 -1.61 16.49
N SER A 236 -9.62 -1.85 17.17
CA SER A 236 -8.35 -2.34 16.59
C SER A 236 -7.73 -3.42 17.48
N ALA A 237 -8.49 -4.48 17.78
CA ALA A 237 -8.12 -5.52 18.73
C ALA A 237 -6.82 -6.25 18.36
N ALA A 238 -6.61 -6.55 17.06
CA ALA A 238 -5.41 -7.22 16.59
C ALA A 238 -4.15 -6.36 16.81
N LEU A 239 -4.20 -5.10 16.39
CA LEU A 239 -3.11 -4.13 16.59
C LEU A 239 -2.86 -3.88 18.08
N TYR A 240 -3.91 -3.82 18.90
CA TYR A 240 -3.79 -3.75 20.35
C TYR A 240 -3.12 -4.99 20.96
N SER A 241 -3.39 -6.18 20.41
CA SER A 241 -2.85 -7.44 20.95
C SER A 241 -1.34 -7.59 20.79
N ILE A 242 -0.74 -6.90 19.82
CA ILE A 242 0.70 -6.96 19.54
C ILE A 242 1.48 -5.79 20.13
N LYS A 243 0.82 -4.84 20.81
CA LYS A 243 1.43 -3.55 21.22
C LYS A 243 2.60 -3.66 22.22
N ASP A 244 2.69 -4.75 22.98
CA ASP A 244 3.76 -4.96 23.98
C ASP A 244 4.81 -5.98 23.52
N ILE A 245 4.70 -6.45 22.27
CA ILE A 245 5.69 -7.33 21.65
C ILE A 245 6.86 -6.47 21.15
N ASP A 246 8.06 -7.04 21.08
CA ASP A 246 9.21 -6.33 20.51
C ASP A 246 9.02 -6.04 19.01
N TRP A 247 9.63 -4.95 18.53
CA TRP A 247 9.44 -4.46 17.16
C TRP A 247 9.89 -5.44 16.09
N LYS A 248 10.91 -6.27 16.38
CA LYS A 248 11.39 -7.28 15.44
C LYS A 248 10.34 -8.37 15.24
N SER A 249 9.80 -8.91 16.34
CA SER A 249 8.71 -9.89 16.28
C SER A 249 7.43 -9.31 15.64
N ILE A 250 7.13 -8.02 15.87
CA ILE A 250 6.03 -7.33 15.17
C ILE A 250 6.30 -7.28 13.66
N ASN A 251 7.51 -6.91 13.24
CA ASN A 251 7.90 -6.80 11.84
C ASN A 251 7.80 -8.15 11.12
N GLU A 252 8.38 -9.21 11.70
CA GLU A 252 8.33 -10.57 11.17
C GLU A 252 6.87 -11.05 11.00
N ARG A 253 6.03 -10.83 12.01
CA ARG A 253 4.61 -11.21 11.95
C ARG A 253 3.83 -10.44 10.87
N ILE A 254 4.12 -9.16 10.66
CA ILE A 254 3.46 -8.38 9.61
C ILE A 254 3.92 -8.85 8.23
N MET A 255 5.20 -9.20 8.07
CA MET A 255 5.71 -9.78 6.83
C MET A 255 4.95 -11.08 6.48
N GLU A 256 4.80 -11.98 7.45
CA GLU A 256 4.00 -13.22 7.29
C GLU A 256 2.55 -12.92 6.89
N MET A 257 1.91 -11.93 7.54
CA MET A 257 0.54 -11.51 7.19
C MET A 257 0.44 -11.00 5.75
N ILE A 258 1.44 -10.26 5.24
CA ILE A 258 1.43 -9.80 3.84
C ILE A 258 1.55 -11.00 2.89
N GLU A 259 2.45 -11.94 3.19
CA GLU A 259 2.63 -13.14 2.37
C GLU A 259 1.38 -14.04 2.34
N GLU A 260 0.67 -14.17 3.46
CA GLU A 260 -0.51 -15.04 3.56
C GLU A 260 -1.81 -14.35 3.14
N GLU A 261 -2.05 -13.13 3.63
CA GLU A 261 -3.34 -12.45 3.50
C GLU A 261 -3.44 -11.54 2.27
N VAL A 262 -2.31 -11.13 1.70
CA VAL A 262 -2.26 -10.24 0.52
C VAL A 262 -1.74 -11.01 -0.69
N MET A 263 -0.46 -11.36 -0.70
CA MET A 263 0.19 -11.96 -1.87
C MET A 263 -0.18 -13.44 -2.06
N GLY A 264 -0.52 -14.14 -0.98
CA GLY A 264 -0.93 -15.54 -1.01
C GLY A 264 -2.42 -15.76 -1.25
N ARG A 265 -3.21 -14.68 -1.32
CA ARG A 265 -4.66 -14.76 -1.26
C ARG A 265 -5.30 -14.45 -2.61
N ASP A 266 -5.87 -15.47 -3.23
CA ASP A 266 -6.42 -15.38 -4.59
C ASP A 266 -7.45 -14.25 -4.74
N VAL A 267 -8.31 -14.00 -3.75
CA VAL A 267 -9.31 -12.90 -3.84
C VAL A 267 -8.68 -11.52 -3.98
N VAL A 268 -7.44 -11.35 -3.52
CA VAL A 268 -6.66 -10.11 -3.65
C VAL A 268 -5.90 -10.10 -4.98
N THR A 269 -5.28 -11.23 -5.36
CA THR A 269 -4.34 -11.29 -6.50
C THR A 269 -4.93 -11.85 -7.80
N GLN A 270 -6.21 -12.25 -7.83
CA GLN A 270 -6.89 -12.81 -9.01
C GLN A 270 -6.88 -11.89 -10.23
N HIS A 271 -6.77 -10.57 -10.00
CA HIS A 271 -6.69 -9.57 -11.05
C HIS A 271 -5.30 -8.93 -11.15
N PHE A 272 -4.27 -9.60 -10.62
CA PHE A 272 -2.90 -9.10 -10.72
C PHE A 272 -2.48 -8.97 -12.19
N ILE A 273 -1.84 -7.85 -12.53
CA ILE A 273 -1.48 -7.52 -13.91
C ILE A 273 -0.02 -7.90 -14.15
N TYR A 274 0.20 -8.90 -15.00
CA TYR A 274 1.55 -9.32 -15.37
C TYR A 274 2.16 -8.42 -16.45
N SER A 275 3.47 -8.29 -16.43
CA SER A 275 4.26 -7.49 -17.38
C SER A 275 5.60 -8.16 -17.70
N LYS A 276 6.41 -7.55 -18.57
CA LYS A 276 7.77 -8.04 -18.85
C LYS A 276 8.70 -8.02 -17.62
N TYR A 277 8.40 -7.17 -16.63
CA TYR A 277 9.12 -7.07 -15.36
C TYR A 277 8.58 -8.02 -14.29
N LEU A 278 7.25 -8.19 -14.26
CA LEU A 278 6.53 -9.03 -13.29
C LEU A 278 5.82 -10.14 -14.05
N LYS A 279 6.55 -11.22 -14.30
CA LYS A 279 6.13 -12.29 -15.22
C LYS A 279 5.17 -13.27 -14.56
N ALA A 280 4.23 -13.78 -15.36
CA ALA A 280 3.41 -14.94 -15.00
C ALA A 280 4.26 -16.22 -14.97
N LEU A 281 3.70 -17.30 -14.44
CA LEU A 281 4.25 -18.65 -14.63
C LEU A 281 4.38 -18.93 -16.13
N ASN A 282 5.56 -19.37 -16.55
CA ASN A 282 5.74 -19.88 -17.91
C ASN A 282 4.89 -21.15 -18.02
N LYS A 283 3.96 -21.18 -19.00
CA LYS A 283 3.26 -22.40 -19.40
C LYS A 283 4.21 -23.32 -20.17
#